data_AF-A0A8T3KP50-F1
#
_entry.id   AF-A0A8T3KP50-F1
#
_cell.length_a   1.000
_cell.length_b   1.000
_cell.length_c   1.000
_cell.angle_alpha   90.00
_cell.angle_beta   90.00
_cell.angle_gamma   90.00
#
_symmetry.space_group_name_H-M   'P 1'
#
loop_
_entity.id
_entity.type
_entity.pdbx_description
1 polymer ?
#
loop_
_entity_poly.entity_id
_entity_poly.type
_entity_poly.pdbx_seq_one_letter_code
_entity_poly.pdbx_strand_id
1 'polypeptide(L)' 'MKTRVRKVLKNTRIISSVGASMAFEGLKPSAHAQAIGKQYLEDKISSREAIARIKESHSSKFGRYNNE' A
#
# COMPACT_ATOMS: atom_id res chain seq x y z
N MET A 1 25.61 7.52 -3.42
CA MET A 1 25.04 7.35 -2.05
C MET A 1 23.96 8.38 -1.70
N LYS A 2 24.17 9.69 -1.93
CA LYS A 2 23.18 10.77 -1.61
C LYS A 2 21.78 10.58 -2.23
N THR A 3 21.68 10.03 -3.44
CA THR A 3 20.41 9.80 -4.16
C THR A 3 19.53 8.74 -3.48
N ARG A 4 20.12 7.64 -3.00
CA ARG A 4 19.41 6.58 -2.29
C ARG A 4 18.80 7.07 -0.97
N VAL A 5 19.55 7.86 -0.21
CA VAL A 5 19.10 8.47 1.05
C VAL A 5 17.92 9.41 0.83
N ARG A 6 17.98 10.27 -0.20
CA ARG A 6 16.87 11.16 -0.57
C ARG A 6 15.61 10.39 -0.96
N LYS A 7 15.76 9.27 -1.69
CA LYS A 7 14.64 8.41 -2.07
C LYS A 7 13.96 7.79 -0.85
N VAL A 8 14.74 7.25 0.10
CA VAL A 8 14.20 6.67 1.35
C VAL A 8 13.42 7.72 2.15
N LEU A 9 13.97 8.92 2.33
CA LEU A 9 13.29 10.01 3.04
C LEU A 9 11.96 10.41 2.36
N LYS A 10 11.96 10.48 1.02
CA LYS A 10 10.74 10.78 0.24
C LYS A 10 9.69 9.69 0.43
N ASN A 11 10.10 8.41 0.40
CA ASN A 11 9.19 7.28 0.57
C ASN A 11 8.56 7.27 1.98
N THR A 12 9.35 7.53 3.02
CA THR A 12 8.82 7.65 4.39
C THR A 12 7.80 8.78 4.49
N ARG A 13 8.08 9.94 3.91
CA ARG A 13 7.13 11.07 3.89
C ARG A 13 5.82 10.70 3.19
N ILE A 14 5.88 10.00 2.05
CA ILE A 14 4.68 9.56 1.32
C ILE A 14 3.83 8.64 2.21
N ILE A 15 4.44 7.64 2.84
CA ILE A 15 3.72 6.69 3.72
C ILE A 15 3.07 7.43 4.91
N SER A 16 3.81 8.33 5.56
CA SER A 16 3.27 9.12 6.68
C SER A 16 2.12 10.04 6.25
N SER A 17 2.23 10.69 5.10
CA SER A 17 1.18 11.56 4.57
C SER A 17 -0.10 10.79 4.28
N VAL A 18 0.00 9.64 3.62
CA VAL A 18 -1.15 8.78 3.34
C VAL A 18 -1.78 8.28 4.65
N GLY A 19 -0.95 7.84 5.60
CA GLY A 19 -1.42 7.42 6.91
C GLY A 19 -2.16 8.53 7.68
N ALA A 20 -1.66 9.76 7.62
CA ALA A 20 -2.30 10.92 8.23
C ALA A 20 -3.66 11.24 7.58
N SER A 21 -3.76 11.20 6.24
CA SER A 21 -5.03 11.40 5.54
C SER A 21 -6.05 10.31 5.87
N MET A 22 -5.63 9.05 5.91
CA MET A 22 -6.52 7.96 6.32
C MET A 22 -6.98 8.12 7.77
N ALA A 23 -6.06 8.45 8.69
CA ALA A 23 -6.39 8.65 10.09
C ALA A 23 -7.33 9.84 10.31
N PHE A 24 -7.18 10.91 9.53
CA PHE A 24 -8.08 12.06 9.53
C PHE A 24 -9.52 11.66 9.19
N GLU A 25 -9.70 10.71 8.28
CA GLU A 25 -11.00 10.12 7.93
C GLU A 25 -11.44 8.99 8.88
N GLY A 26 -10.70 8.72 9.96
CA GLY A 26 -10.98 7.62 10.90
C GLY A 26 -10.68 6.22 10.34
N LEU A 27 -9.94 6.13 9.23
CA LEU A 27 -9.56 4.90 8.57
C LEU A 27 -8.18 4.41 9.04
N LYS A 28 -8.00 3.09 9.06
CA LYS A 28 -6.72 2.45 9.35
C LYS A 28 -6.15 1.77 8.10
N PRO A 29 -4.89 2.05 7.71
CA PRO A 29 -4.27 1.38 6.58
C PRO A 29 -4.11 -0.13 6.83
N SER A 30 -4.37 -0.92 5.78
CA SER A 30 -4.12 -2.37 5.79
C SER A 30 -2.63 -2.67 5.84
N ALA A 31 -2.20 -3.53 6.77
CA ALA A 31 -0.81 -3.98 6.87
C ALA A 31 -0.31 -4.64 5.58
N HIS A 32 -1.19 -5.38 4.89
CA HIS A 32 -0.88 -5.99 3.60
C HIS A 32 -0.65 -4.93 2.50
N ALA A 33 -1.54 -3.94 2.42
CA ALA A 33 -1.41 -2.83 1.47
C ALA A 33 -0.15 -1.99 1.74
N GLN A 34 0.22 -1.80 3.02
CA GLN A 34 1.45 -1.11 3.40
C GLN A 34 2.71 -1.87 2.94
N ALA A 35 2.73 -3.20 3.10
CA ALA A 35 3.85 -4.02 2.64
C ALA A 35 4.04 -3.95 1.12
N ILE A 36 2.95 -4.02 0.36
CA ILE A 36 2.97 -3.88 -1.11
C ILE A 36 3.39 -2.46 -1.52
N GLY A 37 2.83 -1.43 -0.87
CA GLY A 37 3.20 -0.03 -1.12
C GLY A 37 4.69 0.24 -0.91
N LYS A 38 5.31 -0.41 0.08
CA LYS A 38 6.77 -0.34 0.29
C LYS A 38 7.54 -0.94 -0.88
N GLN A 39 7.12 -2.10 -1.40
CA GLN A 39 7.76 -2.71 -2.57
C GLN A 39 7.66 -1.82 -3.81
N TYR A 40 6.50 -1.17 -4.01
CA TYR A 40 6.30 -0.21 -5.10
C TYR A 40 7.24 1.00 -4.97
N LEU A 41 7.30 1.63 -3.79
CA LEU A 41 8.16 2.78 -3.54
C LEU A 41 9.67 2.46 -3.63
N GLU A 42 10.03 1.20 -3.46
CA GLU A 42 11.39 0.68 -3.66
C GLU A 42 11.69 0.34 -5.14
N ASP A 43 10.76 0.58 -6.06
CA ASP A 43 10.79 0.20 -7.50
C ASP A 43 10.90 -1.32 -7.74
N LYS A 44 10.52 -2.15 -6.76
CA LYS A 44 10.57 -3.61 -6.89
C LYS A 44 9.41 -4.18 -7.71
N ILE A 45 8.30 -3.47 -7.74
CA ILE A 45 7.09 -3.83 -8.48
C ILE A 45 6.53 -2.59 -9.18
N SER A 46 5.79 -2.80 -10.27
CA SER A 46 5.07 -1.72 -10.94
C SER A 46 3.83 -1.29 -10.15
N SER A 47 3.31 -0.09 -10.44
CA SER A 47 2.04 0.37 -9.87
C SER A 47 0.87 -0.55 -10.24
N ARG A 48 0.84 -1.05 -11.48
CA ARG A 48 -0.19 -1.99 -11.98
C ARG A 48 -0.18 -3.30 -11.18
N GLU A 49 1.01 -3.81 -10.90
CA GLU A 49 1.19 -5.02 -10.11
C GLU A 49 0.82 -4.82 -8.63
N ALA A 50 1.22 -3.69 -8.04
CA ALA A 50 0.83 -3.32 -6.68
C ALA A 50 -0.70 -3.29 -6.52
N ILE A 51 -1.41 -2.66 -7.46
CA ILE A 51 -2.87 -2.58 -7.46
C ILE A 51 -3.49 -3.99 -7.58
N ALA A 52 -2.97 -4.81 -8.49
CA ALA A 52 -3.48 -6.18 -8.69
C ALA A 52 -3.36 -7.02 -7.42
N ARG A 53 -2.19 -7.02 -6.77
CA ARG A 53 -1.95 -7.77 -5.52
C ARG A 53 -2.81 -7.28 -4.36
N ILE A 54 -2.98 -5.96 -4.21
CA ILE A 54 -3.89 -5.41 -3.19
C ILE A 54 -5.33 -5.89 -3.45
N LYS A 55 -5.80 -5.80 -4.69
CA LYS A 55 -7.16 -6.23 -5.06
C LYS A 55 -7.39 -7.73 -4.85
N GLU A 56 -6.41 -8.57 -5.17
CA GLU A 56 -6.49 -10.02 -4.99
C GLU A 56 -6.69 -10.43 -3.51
N SER A 57 -6.02 -9.72 -2.59
CA SER A 57 -6.22 -9.93 -1.15
C SER A 57 -7.64 -9.59 -0.68
N HIS A 58 -8.34 -8.71 -1.40
CA HIS A 58 -9.73 -8.37 -1.12
C HIS A 58 -10.73 -9.27 -1.88
N SER A 59 -10.43 -9.69 -3.11
CA SER A 59 -11.33 -10.52 -3.92
C SER A 59 -11.57 -11.92 -3.32
N SER A 60 -10.55 -12.51 -2.68
CA SER A 60 -10.66 -13.80 -1.99
C SER A 60 -11.62 -13.79 -0.78
N LYS A 61 -11.98 -12.61 -0.26
CA LYS A 61 -13.00 -12.45 0.79
C LYS A 61 -14.39 -12.14 0.26
N PHE A 62 -14.52 -11.51 -0.91
CA PHE A 62 -15.80 -11.11 -1.48
C PHE A 62 -16.59 -12.25 -2.15
N GLY A 63 -15.98 -13.42 -2.40
CA GLY A 63 -16.65 -14.59 -2.97
C GLY A 63 -17.33 -15.55 -1.98
N ARG A 64 -17.31 -15.27 -0.68
CA ARG A 64 -17.83 -16.19 0.38
C ARG A 64 -19.22 -15.87 0.91
N TYR A 65 -19.88 -14.81 0.43
CA TYR A 65 -21.21 -14.38 0.90
C TYR A 65 -22.32 -14.51 -0.15
N ASN A 66 -22.23 -15.49 -1.05
CA ASN A 66 -23.33 -15.86 -1.95
C ASN A 66 -23.53 -17.38 -1.92
N ASN A 67 -24.01 -17.89 -0.78
CA ASN A 67 -24.70 -19.18 -0.63
C ASN A 67 -25.13 -19.29 0.83
N GLU A 68 -26.21 -18.60 1.20
CA GLU A 68 -27.21 -19.07 2.16
C GLU A 68 -28.52 -18.33 1.95
#